data_AF-A0A917TZ21-F1
#
_entry.id   AF-A0A917TZ21-F1
#
_cell.length_a   1.000
_cell.length_b   1.000
_cell.length_c   1.000
_cell.angle_alpha   90.00
_cell.angle_beta   90.00
_cell.angle_gamma   90.00
#
_symmetry.space_group_name_H-M   'P 1'
#
loop_
_entity.id
_entity.type
_entity.pdbx_description
1 polymer ?
#
loop_
_entity_poly.entity_id
_entity_poly.type
_entity_poly.pdbx_seq_one_letter_code
_entity_poly.pdbx_strand_id
1 'polypeptide(L)'
;MGLALPGLGRLAGSVSGASIHSVVAMTTTTYIEAPRTLPRLAADTRYVLTGFPVALAAFVLCLTTVTMGVGLAVVWVGVPLAVAALTLARTFATAERARVADVLGEAVPRPVYRTGTWRMFADPQSWRDLAHALLRWIPSTVAFCIVVSWWAAALGSLTWSLWGWALPDGPDDHELPELIGLGDAYLTAVVFYLVVAAVLAVTLPAVTRAAARVEAGFARALLGPRSETA
;
A
#
# COMPACT_ATOMS: atom_id res chain seq x y z
N MET A 1 9.08 42.98 63.78
CA MET A 1 10.45 42.89 63.26
C MET A 1 10.34 42.46 61.79
N GLY A 2 10.80 43.28 60.84
CA GLY A 2 10.77 42.99 59.39
C GLY A 2 9.79 43.85 58.56
N LEU A 3 10.08 45.15 58.42
CA LEU A 3 9.44 46.07 57.47
C LEU A 3 10.10 45.92 56.08
N ALA A 4 9.32 45.69 55.03
CA ALA A 4 9.79 45.71 53.65
C ALA A 4 9.70 47.13 53.08
N LEU A 5 10.84 47.71 52.69
CA LEU A 5 10.94 48.99 51.99
C LEU A 5 10.83 48.79 50.46
N PRO A 6 10.19 49.73 49.73
CA PRO A 6 10.15 49.74 48.28
C PRO A 6 11.18 50.69 47.65
N GLY A 7 11.68 50.30 46.46
CA GLY A 7 11.69 51.15 45.27
C GLY A 7 12.90 52.03 44.94
N LEU A 8 13.07 52.21 43.61
CA LEU A 8 13.88 53.19 42.85
C LEU A 8 15.34 52.75 42.58
N GLY A 9 15.83 52.60 41.35
CA GLY A 9 15.42 53.14 40.05
C GLY A 9 16.53 54.06 39.52
N ARG A 10 17.26 53.65 38.46
CA ARG A 10 18.02 54.51 37.54
C ARG A 10 18.50 53.65 36.35
N LEU A 11 17.81 53.68 35.21
CA LEU A 11 17.93 54.60 34.05
C LEU A 11 19.21 54.44 33.21
N ALA A 12 18.92 54.21 31.93
CA ALA A 12 19.55 54.79 30.74
C ALA A 12 20.81 54.12 30.17
N GLY A 13 20.63 53.61 28.95
CA GLY A 13 21.68 53.20 28.04
C GLY A 13 21.10 52.75 26.69
N SER A 14 20.36 53.64 26.02
CA SER A 14 20.04 53.50 24.60
C SER A 14 21.27 53.92 23.78
N VAL A 15 21.80 53.01 22.96
CA VAL A 15 22.55 53.38 21.76
C VAL A 15 21.98 52.56 20.61
N SER A 16 21.34 53.30 19.71
CA SER A 16 20.85 52.89 18.41
C SER A 16 22.03 52.69 17.45
N GLY A 17 21.91 51.73 16.53
CA GLY A 17 22.70 51.73 15.29
C GLY A 17 23.58 50.50 15.07
N ALA A 18 22.99 49.41 14.59
CA ALA A 18 23.62 48.54 13.60
C ALA A 18 22.53 47.68 12.93
N SER A 19 21.87 48.28 11.94
CA SER A 19 21.16 47.54 10.91
C SER A 19 22.14 46.64 10.18
N ILE A 20 22.22 45.38 10.58
CA ILE A 20 22.78 44.31 9.75
C ILE A 20 21.60 43.44 9.30
N HIS A 21 20.93 43.92 8.25
CA HIS A 21 20.38 43.02 7.25
C HIS A 21 21.58 42.30 6.62
N SER A 22 21.86 41.07 7.06
CA SER A 22 22.77 40.20 6.33
C SER A 22 22.46 38.74 6.61
N VAL A 23 21.80 38.14 5.62
CA VAL A 23 22.15 36.82 5.10
C VAL A 23 22.14 35.69 6.15
N VAL A 24 20.99 35.48 6.80
CA VAL A 24 20.47 34.11 6.85
C VAL A 24 19.73 33.92 5.52
N ALA A 25 20.51 33.94 4.43
CA ALA A 25 20.07 33.33 3.20
C ALA A 25 19.91 31.87 3.57
N MET A 26 18.68 31.51 3.95
CA MET A 26 17.87 30.68 3.08
C MET A 26 18.74 29.69 2.30
N THR A 27 19.48 28.85 3.03
CA THR A 27 19.83 27.51 2.57
C THR A 27 18.53 26.72 2.60
N THR A 28 17.55 27.19 1.82
CA THR A 28 16.62 26.28 1.17
C THR A 28 17.50 25.49 0.24
N THR A 29 18.16 24.48 0.82
CA THR A 29 18.61 23.33 0.08
C THR A 29 17.32 22.80 -0.52
N THR A 30 16.97 23.30 -1.70
CA THR A 30 16.10 22.58 -2.62
C THR A 30 16.84 21.29 -2.86
N TYR A 31 16.61 20.31 -1.98
CA TYR A 31 16.80 18.93 -2.30
C TYR A 31 15.93 18.74 -3.53
N ILE A 32 16.55 18.81 -4.71
CA ILE A 32 15.99 18.18 -5.89
C ILE A 32 15.93 16.71 -5.48
N GLU A 33 14.79 16.30 -4.93
CA GLU A 33 14.46 14.89 -4.77
C GLU A 33 14.55 14.33 -6.18
N ALA A 34 15.71 13.74 -6.50
CA ALA A 34 15.86 12.92 -7.69
C ALA A 34 14.65 11.98 -7.74
N PRO A 35 13.99 11.83 -8.89
CA PRO A 35 12.73 11.10 -8.97
C PRO A 35 12.96 9.68 -8.44
N ARG A 36 12.47 9.40 -7.22
CA ARG A 36 12.58 8.10 -6.52
C ARG A 36 11.66 7.07 -7.15
N THR A 37 11.67 6.94 -8.48
CA THR A 37 10.76 6.08 -9.24
C THR A 37 11.03 4.60 -8.97
N LEU A 38 12.30 4.18 -8.94
CA LEU A 38 12.66 2.77 -8.70
C LEU A 38 12.33 2.31 -7.27
N PRO A 39 12.70 3.03 -6.18
CA PRO A 39 12.31 2.63 -4.83
C PRO A 39 10.79 2.61 -4.63
N ARG A 40 10.06 3.56 -5.25
CA ARG A 40 8.59 3.60 -5.18
C ARG A 40 7.95 2.46 -5.96
N LEU A 41 8.45 2.14 -7.15
CA LEU A 41 8.01 1.00 -7.94
C LEU A 41 8.19 -0.32 -7.18
N ALA A 42 9.34 -0.49 -6.53
CA ALA A 42 9.64 -1.66 -5.72
C ALA A 42 8.69 -1.74 -4.51
N ALA A 43 8.42 -0.63 -3.84
CA ALA A 43 7.48 -0.56 -2.73
C ALA A 43 6.04 -0.89 -3.18
N ASP A 44 5.55 -0.30 -4.27
CA ASP A 44 4.21 -0.54 -4.82
C ASP A 44 4.05 -2.00 -5.30
N THR A 45 5.06 -2.53 -5.98
CA THR A 45 5.08 -3.93 -6.42
C THR A 45 5.07 -4.87 -5.22
N ARG A 46 5.94 -4.64 -4.22
CA ARG A 46 5.94 -5.44 -2.99
C ARG A 46 4.60 -5.36 -2.28
N TYR A 47 4.00 -4.17 -2.23
CA TYR A 47 2.71 -3.94 -1.59
C TYR A 47 1.61 -4.80 -2.24
N VAL A 48 1.49 -4.78 -3.57
CA VAL A 48 0.49 -5.58 -4.28
C VAL A 48 0.79 -7.08 -4.21
N LEU A 49 2.04 -7.49 -4.45
CA LEU A 49 2.42 -8.91 -4.45
C LEU A 49 2.25 -9.57 -3.08
N THR A 50 2.52 -8.85 -1.99
CA THR A 50 2.29 -9.35 -0.63
C THR A 50 0.85 -9.10 -0.14
N GLY A 51 0.07 -8.27 -0.84
CA GLY A 51 -1.33 -7.99 -0.50
C GLY A 51 -2.20 -9.24 -0.60
N PHE A 52 -2.09 -9.98 -1.70
CA PHE A 52 -2.91 -11.18 -1.94
C PHE A 52 -2.69 -12.29 -0.90
N PRO A 53 -1.45 -12.77 -0.63
CA PRO A 53 -1.25 -13.84 0.34
C PRO A 53 -1.68 -13.42 1.76
N VAL A 54 -1.48 -12.15 2.12
CA VAL A 54 -1.94 -11.62 3.42
C VAL A 54 -3.47 -11.57 3.49
N ALA A 55 -4.13 -11.11 2.43
CA ALA A 55 -5.60 -11.05 2.37
C ALA A 55 -6.23 -12.46 2.39
N LEU A 56 -5.62 -13.41 1.69
CA LEU A 56 -6.06 -14.80 1.68
C LEU A 56 -5.90 -15.45 3.06
N ALA A 57 -4.75 -15.25 3.72
CA ALA A 57 -4.53 -15.74 5.08
C ALA A 57 -5.54 -15.13 6.07
N ALA A 58 -5.79 -13.82 5.97
CA ALA A 58 -6.80 -13.14 6.79
C ALA A 58 -8.20 -13.72 6.58
N PHE A 59 -8.59 -13.95 5.31
CA PHE A 59 -9.87 -14.56 4.95
C PHE A 59 -10.00 -15.96 5.56
N VAL A 60 -9.03 -16.85 5.32
CA VAL A 60 -9.08 -18.23 5.81
C VAL A 60 -9.15 -18.28 7.34
N LEU A 61 -8.28 -17.53 8.02
CA LEU A 61 -8.23 -17.52 9.48
C LEU A 61 -9.50 -16.92 10.09
N CYS A 62 -9.99 -15.79 9.57
CA CYS A 62 -11.21 -15.17 10.10
C CYS A 62 -12.44 -16.01 9.79
N LEU A 63 -12.58 -16.53 8.56
CA LEU A 63 -13.72 -17.35 8.16
C LEU A 63 -13.77 -18.64 8.99
N THR A 64 -12.66 -19.35 9.13
CA THR A 64 -12.61 -20.59 9.94
C THR A 64 -12.95 -20.31 11.41
N THR A 65 -12.36 -19.27 12.00
CA THR A 65 -12.60 -18.92 13.42
C THR A 65 -14.05 -18.47 13.64
N VAL A 66 -14.64 -17.68 12.74
CA VAL A 66 -16.06 -17.29 12.81
C VAL A 66 -16.97 -18.49 12.67
N THR A 67 -16.73 -19.34 11.67
CA THR A 67 -17.57 -20.52 11.41
C THR A 67 -17.54 -21.49 12.59
N MET A 68 -16.35 -21.73 13.14
CA MET A 68 -16.17 -22.56 14.33
C MET A 68 -16.76 -21.90 15.59
N GLY A 69 -16.66 -20.57 15.72
CA GLY A 69 -17.27 -19.81 16.81
C GLY A 69 -18.79 -19.88 16.81
N VAL A 70 -19.41 -19.76 15.63
CA VAL A 70 -20.86 -19.91 15.46
C VAL A 70 -21.29 -21.35 15.74
N GLY A 71 -20.57 -22.35 15.22
CA GLY A 71 -20.88 -23.76 15.46
C GLY A 71 -20.75 -24.19 16.93
N LEU A 72 -19.76 -23.65 17.64
CA LEU A 72 -19.51 -23.95 19.06
C LEU A 72 -20.28 -23.03 20.02
N ALA A 73 -21.08 -22.09 19.51
CA ALA A 73 -21.84 -21.16 20.35
C ALA A 73 -22.82 -21.88 21.26
N VAL A 74 -23.36 -23.03 20.81
CA VAL A 74 -24.29 -23.88 21.57
C VAL A 74 -23.71 -24.35 22.91
N VAL A 75 -22.39 -24.59 22.97
CA VAL A 75 -21.69 -25.11 24.16
C VAL A 75 -20.95 -23.99 24.90
N TRP A 76 -21.29 -22.71 24.64
CA TRP A 76 -20.61 -21.51 25.17
C TRP A 76 -19.14 -21.33 24.77
N VAL A 77 -18.46 -22.37 24.28
CA VAL A 77 -17.09 -22.33 23.73
C VAL A 77 -16.99 -21.41 22.50
N GLY A 78 -18.09 -21.20 21.80
CA GLY A 78 -18.16 -20.29 20.65
C GLY A 78 -17.90 -18.82 20.97
N VAL A 79 -18.23 -18.36 22.19
CA VAL A 79 -18.04 -16.95 22.59
C VAL A 79 -16.54 -16.58 22.61
N PRO A 80 -15.64 -17.33 23.30
CA PRO A 80 -14.20 -17.13 23.19
C PRO A 80 -13.68 -17.13 21.74
N LEU A 81 -14.20 -18.02 20.90
CA LEU A 81 -13.80 -18.07 19.49
C LEU A 81 -14.24 -16.84 18.71
N ALA A 82 -15.46 -16.34 18.95
CA ALA A 82 -15.95 -15.13 18.31
C ALA A 82 -15.10 -13.90 18.71
N VAL A 83 -14.67 -13.82 19.97
CA VAL A 83 -13.73 -12.79 20.45
C VAL A 83 -12.36 -12.94 19.78
N ALA A 84 -11.88 -14.17 19.62
CA ALA A 84 -10.64 -14.46 18.90
C ALA A 84 -10.74 -14.02 17.43
N ALA A 85 -11.87 -14.27 16.75
CA ALA A 85 -12.11 -13.85 15.38
C ALA A 85 -12.08 -12.32 15.22
N LEU A 86 -12.78 -11.58 16.10
CA LEU A 86 -12.75 -10.12 16.09
C LEU A 86 -11.35 -9.56 16.43
N THR A 87 -10.59 -10.26 17.27
CA THR A 87 -9.21 -9.86 17.62
C THR A 87 -8.27 -10.07 16.43
N LEU A 88 -8.36 -11.22 15.76
CA LEU A 88 -7.65 -11.51 14.51
C LEU A 88 -7.99 -10.48 13.43
N ALA A 89 -9.26 -10.16 13.25
CA ALA A 89 -9.68 -9.13 12.30
C ALA A 89 -9.02 -7.77 12.59
N ARG A 90 -8.96 -7.35 13.87
CA ARG A 90 -8.31 -6.11 14.30
C ARG A 90 -6.80 -6.13 14.06
N THR A 91 -6.11 -7.25 14.27
CA THR A 91 -4.66 -7.33 14.01
C THR A 91 -4.36 -7.20 12.52
N PHE A 92 -5.12 -7.86 11.65
CA PHE A 92 -5.01 -7.69 10.20
C PHE A 92 -5.35 -6.27 9.74
N ALA A 93 -6.39 -5.66 10.29
CA ALA A 93 -6.74 -4.27 9.98
C ALA A 93 -5.63 -3.30 10.41
N THR A 94 -4.99 -3.53 11.56
CA THR A 94 -3.88 -2.69 12.04
C THR A 94 -2.64 -2.84 11.17
N ALA A 95 -2.29 -4.07 10.80
CA ALA A 95 -1.19 -4.33 9.86
C ALA A 95 -1.44 -3.65 8.51
N GLU A 96 -2.67 -3.68 8.01
CA GLU A 96 -2.98 -3.04 6.73
C GLU A 96 -2.94 -1.52 6.79
N ARG A 97 -3.43 -0.89 7.87
CA ARG A 97 -3.31 0.57 8.04
C ARG A 97 -1.85 1.04 7.97
N ALA A 98 -0.91 0.24 8.48
CA ALA A 98 0.52 0.54 8.37
C ALA A 98 1.02 0.46 6.92
N ARG A 99 0.63 -0.60 6.18
CA ARG A 99 1.04 -0.80 4.77
C ARG A 99 0.44 0.26 3.84
N VAL A 100 -0.80 0.64 4.10
CA VAL A 100 -1.53 1.63 3.31
C VAL A 100 -0.97 3.05 3.49
N ALA A 101 -0.44 3.38 4.67
CA ALA A 101 0.15 4.69 4.94
C ALA A 101 1.35 4.98 4.02
N ASP A 102 2.16 3.97 3.71
CA ASP A 102 3.31 4.11 2.80
C ASP A 102 2.88 4.40 1.36
N VAL A 103 1.77 3.82 0.91
CA VAL A 103 1.25 3.98 -0.47
C VAL A 103 0.52 5.31 -0.65
N LEU A 104 -0.27 5.71 0.35
CA LEU A 104 -1.10 6.91 0.28
C LEU A 104 -0.38 8.17 0.75
N GLY A 105 0.76 8.04 1.44
CA GLY A 105 1.50 9.17 2.01
C GLY A 105 0.81 9.81 3.22
N GLU A 106 -0.26 9.20 3.71
CA GLU A 106 -1.08 9.71 4.82
C GLU A 106 -1.39 8.58 5.80
N ALA A 107 -1.24 8.87 7.09
CA ALA A 107 -1.61 7.93 8.13
C ALA A 107 -3.14 7.72 8.15
N VAL A 108 -3.58 6.47 7.99
CA VAL A 108 -4.99 6.11 8.20
C VAL A 108 -5.31 6.27 9.70
N PRO A 109 -6.33 7.07 10.08
CA PRO A 109 -6.65 7.31 11.48
C PRO A 109 -6.90 5.99 12.23
N ARG A 110 -6.32 5.86 13.43
CA ARG A 110 -6.54 4.68 14.28
C ARG A 110 -7.84 4.86 15.06
N PRO A 111 -8.83 3.97 14.90
CA PRO A 111 -10.07 4.06 15.67
C PRO A 111 -9.81 3.74 17.15
N VAL A 112 -10.57 4.40 18.03
CA VAL A 112 -10.56 4.10 19.47
C VAL A 112 -11.51 2.93 19.70
N TYR A 113 -10.95 1.75 19.96
CA TYR A 113 -11.71 0.53 20.20
C TYR A 113 -12.33 0.49 21.59
N ARG A 114 -13.53 -0.07 21.70
CA ARG A 114 -14.10 -0.38 23.02
C ARG A 114 -13.36 -1.58 23.61
N THR A 115 -12.91 -1.45 24.86
CA THR A 115 -12.20 -2.50 25.61
C THR A 115 -13.17 -3.38 26.39
N GLY A 116 -12.90 -4.69 26.43
CA GLY A 116 -13.71 -5.71 27.11
C GLY A 116 -14.44 -6.66 26.15
N THR A 117 -14.51 -7.94 26.53
CA THR A 117 -15.02 -9.08 25.72
C THR A 117 -16.40 -8.79 25.10
N TRP A 118 -17.34 -8.33 25.92
CA TRP A 118 -18.71 -8.04 25.47
C TRP A 118 -18.83 -6.74 24.69
N ARG A 119 -18.00 -5.75 25.04
CA ARG A 119 -18.02 -4.42 24.41
C ARG A 119 -17.47 -4.47 22.98
N MET A 120 -16.71 -5.50 22.64
CA MET A 120 -16.18 -5.77 21.30
C MET A 120 -17.30 -6.06 20.29
N PHE A 121 -18.32 -6.81 20.70
CA PHE A 121 -19.50 -7.10 19.88
C PHE A 121 -20.36 -5.86 19.65
N ALA A 122 -20.38 -4.94 20.62
CA ALA A 122 -21.09 -3.66 20.55
C ALA A 122 -20.28 -2.54 19.86
N ASP A 123 -19.10 -2.86 19.31
CA ASP A 123 -18.23 -1.91 18.62
C ASP A 123 -18.39 -2.09 17.10
N PRO A 124 -19.03 -1.14 16.39
CA PRO A 124 -19.23 -1.20 14.94
C PRO A 124 -17.92 -1.34 14.16
N GLN A 125 -16.81 -0.85 14.70
CA GLN A 125 -15.51 -0.93 14.04
C GLN A 125 -14.98 -2.36 14.01
N SER A 126 -15.22 -3.17 15.05
CA SER A 126 -14.81 -4.58 15.07
C SER A 126 -15.43 -5.37 13.92
N TRP A 127 -16.70 -5.10 13.61
CA TRP A 127 -17.42 -5.75 12.51
C TRP A 127 -16.91 -5.31 11.15
N ARG A 128 -16.49 -4.04 11.00
CA ARG A 128 -15.86 -3.54 9.78
C ARG A 128 -14.47 -4.13 9.56
N ASP A 129 -13.69 -4.25 10.63
CA ASP A 129 -12.38 -4.91 10.57
C ASP A 129 -12.56 -6.38 10.14
N LEU A 130 -13.61 -7.06 10.64
CA LEU A 130 -13.96 -8.42 10.21
C LEU A 130 -14.41 -8.47 8.75
N ALA A 131 -15.30 -7.57 8.32
CA ALA A 131 -15.73 -7.47 6.94
C ALA A 131 -14.55 -7.21 5.99
N HIS A 132 -13.61 -6.35 6.39
CA HIS A 132 -12.38 -6.11 5.66
C HIS A 132 -11.53 -7.38 5.55
N ALA A 133 -11.32 -8.12 6.66
CA ALA A 133 -10.58 -9.38 6.63
C ALA A 133 -11.24 -10.43 5.71
N LEU A 134 -12.57 -10.43 5.61
CA LEU A 134 -13.34 -11.37 4.78
C LEU A 134 -13.43 -10.98 3.30
N LEU A 135 -13.33 -9.69 2.96
CA LEU A 135 -13.60 -9.20 1.60
C LEU A 135 -12.35 -8.71 0.87
N ARG A 136 -11.27 -8.37 1.59
CA ARG A 136 -10.04 -7.80 1.00
C ARG A 136 -9.41 -8.71 -0.06
N TRP A 137 -9.56 -10.03 0.04
CA TRP A 137 -8.96 -10.95 -0.91
C TRP A 137 -9.46 -10.72 -2.35
N ILE A 138 -10.68 -10.20 -2.53
CA ILE A 138 -11.27 -9.94 -3.86
C ILE A 138 -10.47 -8.89 -4.64
N PRO A 139 -10.37 -7.61 -4.20
CA PRO A 139 -9.58 -6.62 -4.91
C PRO A 139 -8.10 -7.01 -4.97
N SER A 140 -7.61 -7.74 -3.97
CA SER A 140 -6.20 -8.13 -3.92
C SER A 140 -5.82 -9.21 -4.92
N THR A 141 -6.74 -10.14 -5.21
CA THR A 141 -6.55 -11.14 -6.27
C THR A 141 -6.46 -10.46 -7.63
N VAL A 142 -7.35 -9.50 -7.91
CA VAL A 142 -7.36 -8.76 -9.18
C VAL A 142 -6.06 -7.96 -9.34
N ALA A 143 -5.66 -7.21 -8.30
CA ALA A 143 -4.42 -6.44 -8.30
C ALA A 143 -3.19 -7.33 -8.51
N PHE A 144 -3.13 -8.46 -7.80
CA PHE A 144 -2.05 -9.45 -7.93
C PHE A 144 -1.95 -10.01 -9.34
N CYS A 145 -3.06 -10.49 -9.92
CA CYS A 145 -3.07 -11.04 -11.27
C CYS A 145 -2.58 -10.01 -12.30
N ILE A 146 -3.08 -8.77 -12.24
CA ILE A 146 -2.66 -7.70 -13.16
C ILE A 146 -1.16 -7.44 -13.06
N VAL A 147 -0.64 -7.24 -11.84
CA VAL A 147 0.77 -6.91 -11.63
C VAL A 147 1.68 -8.06 -12.00
N VAL A 148 1.33 -9.30 -11.65
CA VAL A 148 2.09 -10.50 -12.01
C VAL A 148 2.11 -10.69 -13.52
N SER A 149 0.97 -10.55 -14.21
CA SER A 149 0.91 -10.63 -15.66
C SER A 149 1.76 -9.55 -16.34
N TRP A 150 1.79 -8.32 -15.82
CA TRP A 150 2.65 -7.26 -16.34
C TRP A 150 4.14 -7.60 -16.22
N TRP A 151 4.56 -8.06 -15.03
CA TRP A 151 5.93 -8.50 -14.81
C TRP A 151 6.31 -9.70 -15.67
N ALA A 152 5.43 -10.70 -15.77
CA ALA A 152 5.65 -11.90 -16.58
C ALA A 152 5.76 -11.55 -18.06
N ALA A 153 4.91 -10.66 -18.58
CA ALA A 153 4.96 -10.23 -19.98
C ALA A 153 6.20 -9.37 -20.27
N ALA A 154 6.57 -8.46 -19.36
CA ALA A 154 7.76 -7.61 -19.53
C ALA A 154 9.04 -8.44 -19.52
N LEU A 155 9.18 -9.33 -18.52
CA LEU A 155 10.33 -10.22 -18.41
C LEU A 155 10.33 -11.27 -19.51
N GLY A 156 9.17 -11.81 -19.90
CA GLY A 156 9.03 -12.77 -21.00
C GLY A 156 9.51 -12.16 -22.32
N SER A 157 9.04 -10.97 -22.67
CA SER A 157 9.44 -10.27 -23.89
C SER A 157 10.93 -9.89 -23.88
N LEU A 158 11.43 -9.41 -22.74
CA LEU A 158 12.85 -9.06 -22.58
C LEU A 158 13.76 -10.29 -22.69
N THR A 159 13.37 -11.38 -22.03
CA THR A 159 14.18 -12.62 -21.99
C THR A 159 14.12 -13.32 -23.33
N TRP A 160 12.99 -13.31 -24.03
CA TRP A 160 12.87 -13.87 -25.38
C TRP A 160 13.93 -13.31 -26.33
N SER A 161 14.21 -12.00 -26.24
CA SER A 161 15.26 -11.34 -27.06
C SER A 161 16.66 -11.91 -26.83
N LEU A 162 16.90 -12.61 -25.72
CA LEU A 162 18.18 -13.20 -25.36
C LEU A 162 18.34 -14.66 -25.83
N TRP A 163 17.26 -15.46 -25.88
CA TRP A 163 17.32 -16.90 -26.18
C TRP A 163 16.49 -17.34 -27.39
N GLY A 164 15.71 -16.45 -28.00
CA GLY A 164 14.85 -16.78 -29.15
C GLY A 164 15.64 -17.38 -30.32
N TRP A 165 16.89 -16.95 -30.53
CA TRP A 165 17.77 -17.50 -31.58
C TRP A 165 18.17 -18.97 -31.36
N ALA A 166 18.00 -19.50 -30.15
CA ALA A 166 18.38 -20.87 -29.83
C ALA A 166 17.22 -21.87 -30.04
N LEU A 167 16.02 -21.38 -30.39
CA LEU A 167 14.89 -22.23 -30.69
C LEU A 167 14.99 -22.80 -32.11
N PRO A 168 14.76 -24.10 -32.29
CA PRO A 168 14.62 -24.67 -33.62
C PRO A 168 13.36 -24.15 -34.28
N ASP A 169 13.48 -23.58 -35.47
CA ASP A 169 12.33 -23.14 -36.26
C ASP A 169 11.73 -24.33 -37.02
N GLY A 170 10.51 -24.73 -36.65
CA GLY A 170 9.71 -25.71 -37.37
C GLY A 170 8.91 -25.09 -38.53
N PRO A 171 8.45 -25.89 -39.52
CA PRO A 171 7.65 -25.40 -40.65
C PRO A 171 6.30 -24.78 -40.25
N ASP A 172 5.79 -25.13 -39.08
CA ASP A 172 4.51 -24.67 -38.53
C ASP A 172 4.69 -23.69 -37.35
N ASP A 173 5.93 -23.33 -37.01
CA ASP A 173 6.22 -22.42 -35.90
C ASP A 173 6.13 -20.99 -36.39
N HIS A 174 5.08 -20.30 -35.95
CA HIS A 174 4.85 -18.89 -36.27
C HIS A 174 5.03 -18.02 -35.04
N GLU A 175 5.86 -16.99 -35.16
CA GLU A 175 6.03 -16.02 -34.10
C GLU A 175 4.92 -14.95 -34.12
N LEU A 176 4.67 -14.32 -32.96
CA LEU A 176 3.68 -13.24 -32.85
C LEU A 176 3.86 -12.12 -33.92
N PRO A 177 5.08 -11.63 -34.23
CA PRO A 177 5.30 -10.62 -35.28
C PRO A 177 4.90 -11.10 -36.68
N GLU A 178 5.12 -12.38 -36.97
CA GLU A 178 4.76 -12.99 -38.25
C GLU A 178 3.24 -13.10 -38.39
N LEU A 179 2.57 -13.55 -37.31
CA LEU A 179 1.11 -13.68 -37.25
C LEU A 179 0.36 -12.34 -37.42
N ILE A 180 0.99 -11.22 -37.04
CA ILE A 180 0.45 -9.87 -37.23
C ILE A 180 0.95 -9.19 -38.50
N GLY A 181 1.68 -9.91 -39.37
CA GLY A 181 2.09 -9.46 -40.70
C GLY A 181 3.32 -8.56 -40.75
N LEU A 182 4.18 -8.56 -39.71
CA LEU A 182 5.42 -7.77 -39.68
C LEU A 182 6.59 -8.47 -40.40
N GLY A 183 6.43 -9.75 -40.77
CA GLY A 183 7.44 -10.58 -41.45
C GLY A 183 8.13 -11.57 -40.52
N ASP A 184 8.85 -12.53 -41.11
CA ASP A 184 9.54 -13.62 -40.40
C ASP A 184 10.96 -13.26 -39.93
N ALA A 185 11.43 -12.06 -40.28
CA ALA A 185 12.82 -11.71 -40.05
C ALA A 185 13.11 -11.67 -38.54
N TYR A 186 14.15 -12.38 -38.11
CA TYR A 186 14.56 -12.44 -36.70
C TYR A 186 14.75 -11.05 -36.06
N LEU A 187 15.31 -10.09 -36.80
CA LEU A 187 15.45 -8.71 -36.33
C LEU A 187 14.10 -8.04 -36.05
N THR A 188 13.08 -8.31 -36.86
CA THR A 188 11.72 -7.80 -36.64
C THR A 188 11.16 -8.33 -35.33
N ALA A 189 11.37 -9.61 -35.04
CA ALA A 189 10.93 -10.21 -33.79
C ALA A 189 11.65 -9.65 -32.57
N VAL A 190 12.98 -9.56 -32.61
CA VAL A 190 13.77 -8.95 -31.52
C VAL A 190 13.33 -7.52 -31.25
N VAL A 191 13.20 -6.69 -32.29
CA VAL A 191 12.73 -5.31 -32.14
C VAL A 191 11.32 -5.26 -31.57
N PHE A 192 10.42 -6.12 -32.06
CA PHE A 192 9.05 -6.21 -31.56
C PHE A 192 9.00 -6.53 -30.06
N TYR A 193 9.65 -7.60 -29.61
CA TYR A 193 9.64 -7.98 -28.20
C TYR A 193 10.38 -6.99 -27.30
N LEU A 194 11.44 -6.33 -27.79
CA LEU A 194 12.09 -5.24 -27.05
C LEU A 194 11.16 -4.02 -26.90
N VAL A 195 10.43 -3.65 -27.95
CA VAL A 195 9.44 -2.56 -27.88
C VAL A 195 8.31 -2.93 -26.91
N VAL A 196 7.79 -4.15 -26.97
CA VAL A 196 6.77 -4.65 -26.02
C VAL A 196 7.31 -4.60 -24.58
N ALA A 197 8.53 -5.10 -24.34
CA ALA A 197 9.16 -5.05 -23.03
C ALA A 197 9.31 -3.60 -22.53
N ALA A 198 9.74 -2.67 -23.39
CA ALA A 198 9.88 -1.26 -23.05
C ALA A 198 8.53 -0.61 -22.71
N VAL A 199 7.49 -0.85 -23.51
CA VAL A 199 6.13 -0.34 -23.28
C VAL A 199 5.57 -0.88 -21.95
N LEU A 200 5.74 -2.18 -21.70
CA LEU A 200 5.30 -2.80 -20.44
C LEU A 200 6.08 -2.22 -19.25
N ALA A 201 7.40 -2.06 -19.36
CA ALA A 201 8.22 -1.48 -18.30
C ALA A 201 7.84 -0.02 -17.99
N VAL A 202 7.54 0.79 -19.01
CA VAL A 202 7.10 2.19 -18.85
C VAL A 202 5.70 2.28 -18.23
N THR A 203 4.80 1.36 -18.57
CA THR A 203 3.43 1.33 -18.03
C THR A 203 3.33 0.68 -16.65
N LEU A 204 4.29 -0.17 -16.27
CA LEU A 204 4.29 -0.93 -15.02
C LEU A 204 4.11 -0.06 -13.77
N PRO A 205 4.81 1.08 -13.58
CA PRO A 205 4.60 1.96 -12.43
C PRO A 205 3.19 2.57 -12.36
N ALA A 206 2.57 2.84 -13.50
CA ALA A 206 1.22 3.37 -13.53
C ALA A 206 0.20 2.30 -13.13
N VAL A 207 0.39 1.08 -13.63
CA VAL A 207 -0.47 -0.09 -13.36
C VAL A 207 -0.37 -0.53 -11.91
N THR A 208 0.84 -0.69 -11.36
CA THR A 208 1.03 -1.07 -9.95
C THR A 208 0.44 -0.02 -9.02
N ARG A 209 0.62 1.26 -9.34
CA ARG A 209 0.08 2.36 -8.54
C ARG A 209 -1.44 2.48 -8.64
N ALA A 210 -2.02 2.23 -9.82
CA ALA A 210 -3.48 2.17 -9.96
C ALA A 210 -4.06 1.01 -9.13
N ALA A 211 -3.48 -0.18 -9.22
CA ALA A 211 -3.87 -1.35 -8.44
C ALA A 211 -3.75 -1.10 -6.92
N ALA A 212 -2.62 -0.55 -6.49
CA ALA A 212 -2.38 -0.21 -5.08
C ALA A 212 -3.38 0.84 -4.56
N ARG A 213 -3.74 1.85 -5.36
CA ARG A 213 -4.75 2.84 -4.99
C ARG A 213 -6.16 2.26 -4.88
N VAL A 214 -6.53 1.31 -5.74
CA VAL A 214 -7.83 0.63 -5.67
C VAL A 214 -7.91 -0.19 -4.38
N GLU A 215 -6.87 -0.98 -4.05
CA GLU A 215 -6.80 -1.70 -2.78
C GLU A 215 -6.84 -0.74 -1.57
N ALA A 216 -6.06 0.33 -1.63
CA ALA A 216 -5.97 1.31 -0.56
C ALA A 216 -7.28 2.10 -0.37
N GLY A 217 -8.02 2.35 -1.45
CA GLY A 217 -9.37 2.93 -1.42
C GLY A 217 -10.37 2.01 -0.74
N PHE A 218 -10.31 0.70 -1.03
CA PHE A 218 -11.13 -0.31 -0.36
C PHE A 218 -10.83 -0.37 1.14
N ALA A 219 -9.54 -0.37 1.52
CA ALA A 219 -9.11 -0.33 2.90
C ALA A 219 -9.60 0.95 3.60
N ARG A 220 -9.47 2.13 2.97
CA ARG A 220 -9.99 3.39 3.53
C ARG A 220 -11.50 3.38 3.73
N ALA A 221 -12.27 2.85 2.78
CA ALA A 221 -13.73 2.82 2.87
C ALA A 221 -14.23 1.98 4.06
N LEU A 222 -13.53 0.89 4.38
CA LEU A 222 -13.91 -0.02 5.48
C LEU A 222 -13.26 0.33 6.82
N LEU A 223 -12.00 0.77 6.80
CA LEU A 223 -11.19 1.02 7.99
C LEU A 223 -11.19 2.48 8.44
N GLY A 224 -11.67 3.40 7.60
CA GLY A 224 -11.78 4.82 7.93
C GLY A 224 -12.83 5.09 9.00
N PRO A 225 -12.57 6.03 9.94
CA PRO A 225 -13.58 6.50 10.87
C PRO A 225 -14.79 7.03 10.10
N ARG A 226 -16.00 6.81 10.61
CA ARG A 226 -17.12 7.65 10.18
C ARG A 226 -16.78 9.08 10.55
N SER A 227 -16.78 9.99 9.58
CA SER A 227 -16.98 11.40 9.86
C SER A 227 -18.36 11.49 10.48
N GLU A 228 -18.44 11.59 11.81
CA GLU A 228 -19.59 12.22 12.43
C GLU A 228 -19.56 13.67 11.94
N THR A 229 -20.39 13.93 10.94
CA THR A 229 -20.88 15.27 10.67
C THR A 229 -21.41 15.83 11.97
N ALA A 230 -20.81 16.97 12.36
CA ALA A 230 -21.23 17.84 13.44
C ALA A 230 -22.70 18.27 13.31
#